data_AF-A0A834MIP1-F1
#
_entry.id   AF-A0A834MIP1-F1
#
_cell.length_a   1.000
_cell.length_b   1.000
_cell.length_c   1.000
_cell.angle_alpha   90.00
_cell.angle_beta   90.00
_cell.angle_gamma   90.00
#
_symmetry.space_group_name_H-M   'P 1'
#
loop_
_entity.id
_entity.type
_entity.pdbx_description
1 polymer ?
#
loop_
_entity_poly.entity_id
_entity_poly.type
_entity_poly.pdbx_seq_one_letter_code
_entity_poly.pdbx_strand_id
1 'polypeptide(L)'
;MKHPDIYKAVDEYESVINVIKWGTDYFIKCHVSPNELYGQVGDFNLDHKYWGRPEEMNLTRPAYKINETHPGSDLAAEVSAALSSASILFRELNASYSQILLNHAIELHNFANIYRGLSKDVFPGAKQFYYEVFFYGDQLIWSAIWLYKATNNSMYLQDAEKWYFEYDLQNKTSTFFYFNDQTIGIRLLLAEVTHDTIFSRSVLDFCDYSIDTARKTPKGLVYIKKFGVLALAANIAFICLEASKFDDSRKEKYIEFARSQLDYILGSSGQSYVVGYGDNYPRKPYHSASSCPDLPEPCGWSQYHSPEPNPQIVFGALVSGPKNDDHYIDRREDYYFEYNVVSIDFNAGFQSALAAFIHFDEELSRIRSQDAYLEVLPLDNSTNVR
;
A
#
# COMPACT_ATOMS: atom_id res chain seq x y z
N MET A 1 -9.13 2.91 -10.72
CA MET A 1 -8.55 1.59 -10.38
C MET A 1 -7.73 1.11 -11.56
N LYS A 2 -6.51 0.59 -11.36
CA LYS A 2 -5.58 0.21 -12.46
C LYS A 2 -5.94 -1.14 -13.12
N HIS A 3 -6.32 -2.14 -12.33
CA HIS A 3 -6.62 -3.52 -12.80
C HIS A 3 -8.06 -3.95 -12.47
N PRO A 4 -9.10 -3.19 -12.90
CA PRO A 4 -10.49 -3.51 -12.57
C PRO A 4 -10.98 -4.80 -13.23
N ASP A 5 -10.33 -5.22 -14.32
CA ASP A 5 -10.54 -6.49 -15.01
C ASP A 5 -10.29 -7.68 -14.09
N ILE A 6 -9.19 -7.65 -13.32
CA ILE A 6 -8.84 -8.75 -12.42
C ILE A 6 -9.83 -8.86 -11.26
N TYR A 7 -10.17 -7.74 -10.61
CA TYR A 7 -11.17 -7.76 -9.55
C TYR A 7 -12.54 -8.27 -10.02
N LYS A 8 -12.92 -8.00 -11.28
CA LYS A 8 -14.13 -8.57 -11.88
C LYS A 8 -13.99 -10.06 -12.16
N ALA A 9 -12.83 -10.50 -12.67
CA ALA A 9 -12.58 -11.89 -12.99
C ALA A 9 -12.61 -12.81 -11.76
N VAL A 10 -12.24 -12.29 -10.59
CA VAL A 10 -12.25 -13.03 -9.31
C VAL A 10 -13.47 -12.74 -8.43
N ASP A 11 -14.48 -12.04 -8.95
CA ASP A 11 -15.72 -11.67 -8.25
C ASP A 11 -15.53 -10.82 -6.97
N GLU A 12 -14.49 -9.99 -6.94
CA GLU A 12 -14.15 -9.10 -5.81
C GLU A 12 -14.29 -7.61 -6.14
N TYR A 13 -14.82 -7.25 -7.31
CA TYR A 13 -14.96 -5.87 -7.76
C TYR A 13 -15.83 -5.02 -6.82
N GLU A 14 -17.00 -5.54 -6.43
CA GLU A 14 -17.88 -4.84 -5.49
C GLU A 14 -17.27 -4.79 -4.07
N SER A 15 -16.60 -5.85 -3.64
CA SER A 15 -15.89 -5.89 -2.35
C SER A 15 -14.85 -4.78 -2.24
N VAL A 16 -13.99 -4.63 -3.25
CA VAL A 16 -12.95 -3.59 -3.23
C VAL A 16 -13.55 -2.17 -3.31
N ILE A 17 -14.63 -1.98 -4.07
CA ILE A 17 -15.35 -0.70 -4.10
C ILE A 17 -15.90 -0.37 -2.72
N ASN A 18 -16.51 -1.34 -2.04
CA ASN A 18 -17.08 -1.16 -0.71
C ASN A 18 -16.01 -0.83 0.34
N VAL A 19 -14.85 -1.49 0.30
CA VAL A 19 -13.72 -1.20 1.20
C VAL A 19 -13.17 0.20 0.96
N ILE A 20 -12.98 0.61 -0.29
CA ILE A 20 -12.54 1.98 -0.62
C ILE A 20 -13.57 2.99 -0.11
N LYS A 21 -14.88 2.75 -0.37
CA LYS A 21 -15.95 3.62 0.10
C LYS A 21 -15.99 3.73 1.62
N TRP A 22 -15.75 2.63 2.34
CA TRP A 22 -15.72 2.61 3.79
C TRP A 22 -14.66 3.58 4.34
N GLY A 23 -13.45 3.54 3.78
CA GLY A 23 -12.38 4.46 4.13
C GLY A 23 -12.72 5.92 3.79
N THR A 24 -13.24 6.17 2.58
CA THR A 24 -13.55 7.54 2.16
C THR A 24 -14.76 8.15 2.87
N ASP A 25 -15.76 7.35 3.23
CA ASP A 25 -16.88 7.79 4.09
C ASP A 25 -16.38 8.24 5.47
N TYR A 26 -15.37 7.56 6.02
CA TYR A 26 -14.72 7.97 7.26
C TYR A 26 -13.96 9.29 7.08
N PHE A 27 -13.17 9.43 6.02
CA PHE A 27 -12.43 10.67 5.75
C PHE A 27 -13.34 11.88 5.52
N ILE A 28 -14.47 11.72 4.83
CA ILE A 28 -15.49 12.77 4.69
C ILE A 28 -16.00 13.23 6.06
N LYS A 29 -16.27 12.30 6.98
CA LYS A 29 -16.72 12.64 8.35
C LYS A 29 -15.63 13.34 9.15
N CYS A 30 -14.37 12.98 8.93
CA CYS A 30 -13.23 13.59 9.62
C CYS A 30 -12.92 15.01 9.14
N HIS A 31 -13.23 15.34 7.88
CA HIS A 31 -13.01 16.67 7.32
C HIS A 31 -14.25 17.56 7.57
N VAL A 32 -14.24 18.26 8.71
CA VAL A 32 -15.43 18.97 9.23
C VAL A 32 -15.52 20.44 8.80
N SER A 33 -14.43 21.01 8.30
CA SER A 33 -14.30 22.39 7.82
C SER A 33 -13.04 22.49 6.94
N PRO A 34 -12.93 23.42 5.98
CA PRO A 34 -11.85 23.42 4.98
C PRO A 34 -10.42 23.28 5.52
N ASN A 35 -10.14 23.81 6.72
CA ASN A 35 -8.83 23.72 7.39
C ASN A 35 -8.90 22.95 8.72
N GLU A 36 -9.79 21.96 8.84
CA GLU A 36 -9.93 21.13 10.04
C GLU A 36 -10.19 19.65 9.70
N LEU A 37 -9.23 18.80 10.07
CA LEU A 37 -9.26 17.36 9.79
C LEU A 37 -8.98 16.54 11.05
N TYR A 38 -9.92 15.68 11.44
CA TYR A 38 -9.71 14.69 12.49
C TYR A 38 -8.85 13.53 12.00
N GLY A 39 -7.66 13.36 12.58
CA GLY A 39 -6.67 12.37 12.16
C GLY A 39 -6.56 11.15 13.06
N GLN A 40 -7.11 11.22 14.29
CA GLN A 40 -6.99 10.13 15.25
C GLN A 40 -8.22 10.08 16.16
N VAL A 41 -8.78 8.88 16.34
CA VAL A 41 -9.84 8.59 17.33
C VAL A 41 -9.34 7.47 18.23
N GLY A 42 -9.18 7.78 19.52
CA GLY A 42 -8.46 6.96 20.48
C GLY A 42 -7.11 7.57 20.84
N ASP A 43 -6.66 7.33 22.07
CA ASP A 43 -5.30 7.63 22.51
C ASP A 43 -4.52 6.32 22.56
N PHE A 44 -3.32 6.28 21.96
CA PHE A 44 -2.52 5.04 21.89
C PHE A 44 -2.25 4.41 23.26
N ASN A 45 -2.00 5.23 24.30
CA ASN A 45 -1.71 4.70 25.63
C ASN A 45 -2.96 4.20 26.34
N LEU A 46 -4.12 4.80 26.09
CA LEU A 46 -5.39 4.32 26.64
C LEU A 46 -5.85 3.05 25.92
N ASP A 47 -5.80 3.06 24.59
CA ASP A 47 -6.26 1.96 23.74
C ASP A 47 -5.43 0.69 23.99
N HIS A 48 -4.10 0.80 23.98
CA HIS A 48 -3.21 -0.36 24.17
C HIS A 48 -3.18 -0.91 25.61
N LYS A 49 -3.88 -0.28 26.57
CA LYS A 49 -4.12 -0.87 27.90
C LYS A 49 -5.30 -1.84 27.91
N TYR A 50 -6.11 -1.81 26.86
CA TYR A 50 -7.22 -2.73 26.65
C TYR A 50 -6.83 -3.80 25.66
N TRP A 51 -7.06 -5.06 26.05
CA TRP A 51 -7.02 -6.18 25.14
C TRP A 51 -8.38 -6.87 25.19
N GLY A 52 -9.10 -6.92 24.08
CA GLY A 52 -10.43 -7.52 24.04
C GLY A 52 -11.18 -7.21 22.75
N ARG A 53 -12.48 -7.52 22.76
CA ARG A 53 -13.40 -7.23 21.66
C ARG A 53 -13.63 -5.73 21.48
N PRO A 54 -13.59 -5.19 20.27
CA PRO A 54 -13.87 -3.77 20.06
C PRO A 54 -15.29 -3.36 20.53
N GLU A 55 -16.28 -4.25 20.41
CA GLU A 55 -17.66 -4.02 20.85
C GLU A 55 -17.87 -4.02 22.37
N GLU A 56 -16.91 -4.55 23.14
CA GLU A 56 -16.93 -4.55 24.62
C GLU A 56 -16.04 -3.44 25.21
N MET A 57 -15.45 -2.59 24.36
CA MET A 57 -14.57 -1.51 24.80
C MET A 57 -15.37 -0.43 25.54
N ASN A 58 -15.00 -0.18 26.81
CA ASN A 58 -15.62 0.85 27.66
C ASN A 58 -14.62 1.96 28.05
N LEU A 59 -13.68 2.28 27.15
CA LEU A 59 -12.70 3.33 27.35
C LEU A 59 -13.12 4.62 26.65
N THR A 60 -12.77 5.77 27.23
CA THR A 60 -12.90 7.05 26.52
C THR A 60 -11.99 7.04 25.29
N ARG A 61 -12.57 7.34 24.12
CA ARG A 61 -11.85 7.46 22.85
C ARG A 61 -11.83 8.92 22.38
N PRO A 62 -10.86 9.74 22.81
CA PRO A 62 -10.77 11.13 22.40
C PRO A 62 -10.51 11.23 20.89
N ALA A 63 -11.03 12.29 20.26
CA ALA A 63 -10.80 12.58 18.85
C ALA A 63 -9.85 13.78 18.72
N TYR A 64 -8.75 13.60 17.98
CA TYR A 64 -7.72 14.61 17.75
C TYR A 64 -7.74 15.08 16.31
N LYS A 65 -7.49 16.38 16.12
CA LYS A 65 -7.55 17.05 14.82
C LYS A 65 -6.35 17.93 14.59
N ILE A 66 -6.00 18.07 13.32
CA ILE A 66 -5.11 19.11 12.82
C ILE A 66 -5.93 20.31 12.37
N ASN A 67 -5.35 21.50 12.46
CA ASN A 67 -5.95 22.75 12.01
C ASN A 67 -4.87 23.78 11.69
N GLU A 68 -5.27 25.02 11.38
CA GLU A 68 -4.38 26.13 11.04
C GLU A 68 -3.26 26.40 12.06
N THR A 69 -3.51 26.18 13.35
CA THR A 69 -2.53 26.39 14.44
C THR A 69 -1.76 25.13 14.84
N HIS A 70 -2.27 23.96 14.46
CA HIS A 70 -1.69 22.65 14.73
C HIS A 70 -1.68 21.85 13.41
N PRO A 71 -0.80 22.20 12.46
CA PRO A 71 -0.85 21.66 11.10
C PRO A 71 -0.35 20.22 11.00
N GLY A 72 -0.80 19.51 9.95
CA GLY A 72 -0.33 18.17 9.60
C GLY A 72 -0.48 17.92 8.09
N SER A 73 0.48 18.45 7.33
CA SER A 73 0.51 18.38 5.87
C SER A 73 0.62 16.94 5.36
N ASP A 74 1.41 16.11 6.01
CA ASP A 74 1.54 14.68 5.76
C ASP A 74 0.17 13.99 5.74
N LEU A 75 -0.62 14.18 6.80
CA LEU A 75 -1.95 13.58 6.92
C LEU A 75 -2.95 14.20 5.92
N ALA A 76 -3.06 15.52 5.89
CA ALA A 76 -4.06 16.20 5.05
C ALA A 76 -3.82 15.94 3.56
N ALA A 77 -2.56 15.92 3.12
CA ALA A 77 -2.21 15.60 1.75
C ALA A 77 -2.46 14.11 1.42
N GLU A 78 -2.17 13.18 2.33
CA GLU A 78 -2.46 11.76 2.10
C GLU A 78 -3.96 11.48 2.00
N VAL A 79 -4.77 12.09 2.87
CA VAL A 79 -6.24 12.00 2.78
C VAL A 79 -6.74 12.64 1.48
N SER A 80 -6.17 13.77 1.07
CA SER A 80 -6.46 14.38 -0.23
C SER A 80 -6.14 13.43 -1.40
N ALA A 81 -4.98 12.75 -1.38
CA ALA A 81 -4.60 11.78 -2.40
C ALA A 81 -5.57 10.58 -2.44
N ALA A 82 -5.96 10.06 -1.28
CA ALA A 82 -6.94 8.98 -1.15
C ALA A 82 -8.30 9.38 -1.74
N LEU A 83 -8.82 10.56 -1.37
CA LEU A 83 -10.10 11.07 -1.88
C LEU A 83 -10.03 11.39 -3.38
N SER A 84 -8.92 11.93 -3.86
CA SER A 84 -8.68 12.21 -5.28
C SER A 84 -8.70 10.91 -6.10
N SER A 85 -7.93 9.91 -5.69
CA SER A 85 -7.88 8.61 -6.38
C SER A 85 -9.22 7.88 -6.36
N ALA A 86 -9.95 7.95 -5.24
CA ALA A 86 -11.29 7.41 -5.12
C ALA A 86 -12.30 8.16 -6.00
N SER A 87 -12.21 9.48 -6.14
CA SER A 87 -13.08 10.24 -7.05
C SER A 87 -12.95 9.76 -8.50
N ILE A 88 -11.75 9.39 -8.94
CA ILE A 88 -11.53 8.80 -10.27
C ILE A 88 -12.27 7.47 -10.41
N LEU A 89 -12.23 6.61 -9.39
CA LEU A 89 -12.97 5.33 -9.39
C LEU A 89 -14.47 5.56 -9.43
N PHE A 90 -15.00 6.46 -8.60
CA PHE A 90 -16.43 6.69 -8.47
C PHE A 90 -17.03 7.56 -9.57
N ARG A 91 -16.23 8.16 -10.47
CA ARG A 91 -16.72 9.05 -11.53
C ARG A 91 -17.86 8.43 -12.33
N GLU A 92 -17.67 7.19 -12.79
CA GLU A 92 -18.67 6.47 -13.59
C GLU A 92 -19.64 5.63 -12.73
N LEU A 93 -19.22 5.25 -11.51
CA LEU A 93 -20.03 4.42 -10.61
C LEU A 93 -21.07 5.23 -9.83
N ASN A 94 -20.71 6.44 -9.42
CA ASN A 94 -21.52 7.39 -8.67
C ASN A 94 -20.94 8.80 -8.78
N ALA A 95 -21.33 9.53 -9.83
CA ALA A 95 -20.82 10.87 -10.12
C ALA A 95 -21.05 11.88 -8.98
N SER A 96 -22.17 11.77 -8.24
CA SER A 96 -22.46 12.65 -7.10
C SER A 96 -21.47 12.41 -5.96
N TYR A 97 -21.21 11.15 -5.60
CA TYR A 97 -20.21 10.81 -4.59
C TYR A 97 -18.80 11.18 -5.04
N SER A 98 -18.45 10.94 -6.31
CA SER A 98 -17.19 11.40 -6.91
C SER A 98 -16.97 12.90 -6.72
N GLN A 99 -17.99 13.73 -6.93
CA GLN A 99 -17.86 15.18 -6.74
C GLN A 99 -17.66 15.57 -5.27
N ILE A 100 -18.34 14.88 -4.34
CA ILE A 100 -18.14 15.08 -2.89
C ILE A 100 -16.69 14.78 -2.53
N LEU A 101 -16.18 13.62 -2.94
CA LEU A 101 -14.79 13.22 -2.71
C LEU A 101 -13.80 14.27 -3.23
N LEU A 102 -14.02 14.72 -4.47
CA LEU A 102 -13.14 15.69 -5.12
C LEU A 102 -13.13 17.06 -4.41
N ASN A 103 -14.29 17.53 -3.94
CA ASN A 103 -14.37 18.80 -3.20
C ASN A 103 -13.55 18.74 -1.91
N HIS A 104 -13.72 17.69 -1.10
CA HIS A 104 -12.92 17.51 0.12
C HIS A 104 -11.43 17.35 -0.21
N ALA A 105 -11.08 16.65 -1.30
CA ALA A 105 -9.68 16.47 -1.70
C ALA A 105 -8.99 17.79 -2.04
N ILE A 106 -9.66 18.68 -2.78
CA ILE A 106 -9.15 20.01 -3.15
C ILE A 106 -8.92 20.87 -1.91
N GLU A 107 -9.91 20.92 -1.00
CA GLU A 107 -9.81 21.67 0.25
C GLU A 107 -8.68 21.16 1.14
N LEU A 108 -8.57 19.84 1.34
CA LEU A 108 -7.50 19.25 2.15
C LEU A 108 -6.11 19.43 1.56
N HIS A 109 -5.97 19.41 0.23
CA HIS A 109 -4.71 19.73 -0.42
C HIS A 109 -4.29 21.18 -0.16
N ASN A 110 -5.23 22.12 -0.29
CA ASN A 110 -4.99 23.53 0.00
C ASN A 110 -4.62 23.73 1.48
N PHE A 111 -5.35 23.08 2.39
CA PHE A 111 -5.04 23.10 3.82
C PHE A 111 -3.62 22.57 4.10
N ALA A 112 -3.27 21.41 3.56
CA ALA A 112 -1.95 20.81 3.69
C ALA A 112 -0.83 21.71 3.16
N ASN A 113 -1.09 22.41 2.05
CA ASN A 113 -0.14 23.29 1.37
C ASN A 113 0.01 24.66 2.06
N ILE A 114 -1.05 25.23 2.63
CA ILE A 114 -0.99 26.55 3.27
C ILE A 114 -0.43 26.43 4.71
N TYR A 115 -0.83 25.40 5.45
CA TYR A 115 -0.47 25.23 6.86
C TYR A 115 0.45 24.02 7.02
N ARG A 116 1.76 24.29 7.07
CA ARG A 116 2.80 23.26 7.02
C ARG A 116 3.12 22.66 8.40
N GLY A 117 3.10 21.33 8.51
CA GLY A 117 3.45 20.61 9.73
C GLY A 117 3.39 19.10 9.59
N LEU A 118 3.80 18.37 10.63
CA LEU A 118 3.67 16.92 10.70
C LEU A 118 2.60 16.55 11.72
N SER A 119 1.65 15.72 11.31
CA SER A 119 0.53 15.26 12.12
C SER A 119 0.97 14.54 13.40
N LYS A 120 2.08 13.80 13.32
CA LYS A 120 2.68 13.12 14.49
C LYS A 120 3.09 14.10 15.60
N ASP A 121 3.34 15.36 15.27
CA ASP A 121 3.70 16.40 16.25
C ASP A 121 2.49 17.02 16.95
N VAL A 122 1.29 16.77 16.43
CA VAL A 122 0.02 17.27 16.96
C VAL A 122 -0.67 16.23 17.84
N PHE A 123 -0.64 14.95 17.45
CA PHE A 123 -1.42 13.92 18.14
C PHE A 123 -0.67 13.24 19.29
N PRO A 124 -1.30 13.06 20.46
CA PRO A 124 -0.71 12.32 21.57
C PRO A 124 -0.33 10.88 21.17
N GLY A 125 0.89 10.48 21.51
CA GLY A 125 1.45 9.15 21.25
C GLY A 125 1.92 8.90 19.81
N ALA A 126 1.45 9.67 18.83
CA ALA A 126 1.75 9.45 17.41
C ALA A 126 3.26 9.47 17.09
N LYS A 127 4.06 10.30 17.79
CA LYS A 127 5.53 10.31 17.61
C LYS A 127 6.19 8.95 17.84
N GLN A 128 5.64 8.11 18.72
CA GLN A 128 6.22 6.81 19.03
C GLN A 128 5.93 5.77 17.94
N PHE A 129 4.77 5.86 17.28
CA PHE A 129 4.34 4.90 16.27
C PHE A 129 4.68 5.34 14.85
N TYR A 130 4.69 6.64 14.59
CA TYR A 130 5.04 7.24 13.30
C TYR A 130 6.39 7.97 13.38
N TYR A 131 7.33 7.43 14.16
CA TYR A 131 8.64 8.05 14.36
C TYR A 131 9.43 8.21 13.05
N GLU A 132 9.17 7.36 12.06
CA GLU A 132 9.83 7.35 10.74
C GLU A 132 9.30 8.39 9.74
N VAL A 133 8.25 9.15 10.10
CA VAL A 133 7.73 10.23 9.26
C VAL A 133 8.50 11.50 9.59
N PHE A 134 9.40 11.93 8.72
CA PHE A 134 10.27 13.10 8.94
C PHE A 134 9.99 14.27 7.99
N PHE A 135 9.17 14.02 6.97
CA PHE A 135 8.97 14.91 5.85
C PHE A 135 7.54 14.76 5.34
N TYR A 136 6.98 15.83 4.79
CA TYR A 136 5.62 15.86 4.25
C TYR A 136 5.59 16.23 2.75
N GLY A 137 6.73 16.61 2.17
CA GLY A 137 6.75 17.15 0.82
C GLY A 137 6.49 16.10 -0.25
N ASP A 138 6.82 14.83 0.02
CA ASP A 138 6.40 13.72 -0.81
C ASP A 138 4.87 13.56 -0.79
N GLN A 139 4.20 13.64 0.37
CA GLN A 139 2.73 13.59 0.41
C GLN A 139 2.08 14.78 -0.32
N LEU A 140 2.67 15.99 -0.23
CA LEU A 140 2.18 17.15 -0.99
C LEU A 140 2.25 16.94 -2.50
N ILE A 141 3.38 16.42 -3.00
CA ILE A 141 3.56 16.10 -4.43
C ILE A 141 2.62 14.97 -4.84
N TRP A 142 2.53 13.91 -4.03
CA TRP A 142 1.66 12.76 -4.26
C TRP A 142 0.19 13.19 -4.41
N SER A 143 -0.29 14.01 -3.47
CA SER A 143 -1.62 14.61 -3.49
C SER A 143 -1.85 15.48 -4.74
N ALA A 144 -0.88 16.33 -5.11
CA ALA A 144 -0.98 17.17 -6.29
C ALA A 144 -1.11 16.33 -7.58
N ILE A 145 -0.32 15.26 -7.73
CA ILE A 145 -0.41 14.39 -8.92
C ILE A 145 -1.76 13.68 -8.98
N TRP A 146 -2.28 13.19 -7.85
CA TRP A 146 -3.62 12.59 -7.83
C TRP A 146 -4.73 13.59 -8.14
N LEU A 147 -4.63 14.83 -7.67
CA LEU A 147 -5.56 15.90 -8.02
C LEU A 147 -5.47 16.27 -9.50
N TYR A 148 -4.27 16.30 -10.09
CA TYR A 148 -4.10 16.46 -11.53
C TYR A 148 -4.83 15.35 -12.28
N LYS A 149 -4.61 14.08 -11.92
CA LYS A 149 -5.31 12.93 -12.54
C LYS A 149 -6.83 13.02 -12.37
N ALA A 150 -7.32 13.56 -11.25
CA ALA A 150 -8.75 13.70 -10.97
C ALA A 150 -9.40 14.89 -11.69
N THR A 151 -8.70 16.00 -11.88
CA THR A 151 -9.28 17.28 -12.35
C THR A 151 -8.84 17.69 -13.75
N ASN A 152 -7.74 17.14 -14.25
CA ASN A 152 -7.02 17.63 -15.43
C ASN A 152 -6.56 19.10 -15.32
N ASN A 153 -6.46 19.65 -14.10
CA ASN A 153 -5.98 21.00 -13.86
C ASN A 153 -4.45 21.00 -13.79
N SER A 154 -3.81 21.58 -14.80
CA SER A 154 -2.36 21.60 -14.95
C SER A 154 -1.61 22.32 -13.84
N MET A 155 -2.27 23.19 -13.05
CA MET A 155 -1.63 23.85 -11.90
C MET A 155 -1.14 22.82 -10.88
N TYR A 156 -1.90 21.75 -10.62
CA TYR A 156 -1.46 20.71 -9.68
C TYR A 156 -0.22 19.95 -10.19
N LEU A 157 -0.14 19.68 -11.50
CA LEU A 157 1.05 19.05 -12.08
C LEU A 157 2.27 19.98 -12.01
N GLN A 158 2.09 21.27 -12.29
CA GLN A 158 3.16 22.27 -12.18
C GLN A 158 3.67 22.40 -10.75
N ASP A 159 2.78 22.40 -9.76
CA ASP A 159 3.16 22.40 -8.34
C ASP A 159 3.90 21.11 -7.97
N ALA A 160 3.43 19.95 -8.42
CA ALA A 160 4.08 18.66 -8.20
C ALA A 160 5.52 18.64 -8.76
N GLU A 161 5.71 19.06 -10.01
CA GLU A 161 7.04 19.12 -10.65
C GLU A 161 7.95 20.13 -9.97
N LYS A 162 7.43 21.33 -9.65
CA LYS A 162 8.18 22.34 -8.91
C LYS A 162 8.67 21.81 -7.56
N TRP A 163 7.76 21.24 -6.77
CA TRP A 163 8.09 20.71 -5.44
C TRP A 163 9.01 19.50 -5.53
N TYR A 164 8.90 18.67 -6.58
CA TYR A 164 9.82 17.55 -6.79
C TYR A 164 11.28 18.02 -6.83
N PHE A 165 11.56 19.14 -7.53
CA PHE A 165 12.90 19.74 -7.56
C PHE A 165 13.23 20.54 -6.29
N GLU A 166 12.28 21.32 -5.77
CA GLU A 166 12.46 22.15 -4.56
C GLU A 166 12.80 21.30 -3.33
N TYR A 167 12.21 20.10 -3.23
CA TYR A 167 12.40 19.15 -2.14
C TYR A 167 13.52 18.13 -2.41
N ASP A 168 14.29 18.33 -3.47
CA ASP A 168 15.45 17.51 -3.84
C ASP A 168 15.12 16.01 -4.03
N LEU A 169 13.87 15.69 -4.40
CA LEU A 169 13.44 14.31 -4.60
C LEU A 169 14.12 13.66 -5.80
N GLN A 170 14.65 14.43 -6.76
CA GLN A 170 15.46 13.94 -7.86
C GLN A 170 16.77 13.27 -7.41
N ASN A 171 17.36 13.73 -6.29
CA ASN A 171 18.63 13.21 -5.78
C ASN A 171 18.43 12.19 -4.65
N LYS A 172 17.18 12.00 -4.20
CA LYS A 172 16.85 11.02 -3.17
C LYS A 172 16.86 9.60 -3.74
N THR A 173 17.71 8.73 -3.21
CA THR A 173 17.67 7.30 -3.54
C THR A 173 16.46 6.64 -2.89
N SER A 174 15.63 5.96 -3.68
CA SER A 174 14.53 5.14 -3.17
C SER A 174 14.98 3.69 -3.06
N THR A 175 14.70 3.05 -1.93
CA THR A 175 14.96 1.61 -1.70
C THR A 175 13.72 0.82 -1.32
N PHE A 176 12.60 1.52 -1.10
CA PHE A 176 11.28 0.95 -0.84
C PHE A 176 10.17 1.94 -1.23
N PHE A 177 8.93 1.48 -1.19
CA PHE A 177 7.72 2.29 -1.33
C PHE A 177 6.82 2.07 -0.11
N TYR A 178 6.51 3.12 0.66
CA TYR A 178 5.73 2.97 1.88
C TYR A 178 5.07 4.30 2.33
N PHE A 179 4.25 4.25 3.38
CA PHE A 179 3.48 5.42 3.83
C PHE A 179 4.35 6.63 4.23
N ASN A 180 5.58 6.39 4.69
CA ASN A 180 6.51 7.42 5.13
C ASN A 180 7.53 7.82 4.05
N ASP A 181 7.49 7.19 2.88
CA ASP A 181 8.30 7.57 1.72
C ASP A 181 7.61 7.14 0.41
N GLN A 182 7.00 8.12 -0.26
CA GLN A 182 6.28 7.91 -1.51
C GLN A 182 7.11 8.26 -2.75
N THR A 183 8.39 8.57 -2.61
CA THR A 183 9.25 9.11 -3.69
C THR A 183 9.20 8.27 -4.97
N ILE A 184 9.30 6.94 -4.86
CA ILE A 184 9.25 6.07 -6.04
C ILE A 184 7.85 5.98 -6.65
N GLY A 185 6.80 6.04 -5.83
CA GLY A 185 5.42 6.14 -6.29
C GLY A 185 5.18 7.45 -7.05
N ILE A 186 5.71 8.57 -6.55
CA ILE A 186 5.67 9.87 -7.22
C ILE A 186 6.32 9.78 -8.61
N ARG A 187 7.51 9.17 -8.71
CA ARG A 187 8.20 8.99 -10.00
C ARG A 187 7.38 8.10 -10.95
N LEU A 188 6.76 7.03 -10.44
CA LEU A 188 5.86 6.20 -11.23
C LEU A 188 4.67 7.02 -11.78
N LEU A 189 3.99 7.80 -10.93
CA LEU A 189 2.87 8.61 -11.40
C LEU A 189 3.31 9.74 -12.33
N LEU A 190 4.45 10.39 -12.08
CA LEU A 190 5.00 11.41 -12.98
C LEU A 190 5.32 10.81 -14.35
N ALA A 191 5.96 9.64 -14.40
CA ALA A 191 6.21 8.92 -15.65
C ALA A 191 4.92 8.66 -16.45
N GLU A 192 3.83 8.31 -15.76
CA GLU A 192 2.53 8.10 -16.41
C GLU A 192 1.90 9.37 -16.98
N VAL A 193 2.00 10.48 -16.26
CA VAL A 193 1.26 11.71 -16.61
C VAL A 193 2.03 12.67 -17.50
N THR A 194 3.37 12.65 -17.43
CA THR A 194 4.24 13.51 -18.24
C THR A 194 4.84 12.79 -19.44
N HIS A 195 4.91 11.45 -19.39
CA HIS A 195 5.66 10.62 -20.33
C HIS A 195 7.15 10.98 -20.41
N ASP A 196 7.70 11.69 -19.42
CA ASP A 196 9.11 12.01 -19.36
C ASP A 196 9.92 10.77 -18.96
N THR A 197 10.85 10.40 -19.85
CA THR A 197 11.74 9.25 -19.68
C THR A 197 12.67 9.34 -18.47
N ILE A 198 12.90 10.53 -17.90
CA ILE A 198 13.68 10.67 -16.67
C ILE A 198 12.99 9.95 -15.52
N PHE A 199 11.66 10.09 -15.41
CA PHE A 199 10.90 9.43 -14.34
C PHE A 199 10.79 7.93 -14.58
N SER A 200 10.46 7.49 -15.80
CA SER A 200 10.37 6.06 -16.10
C SER A 200 11.70 5.36 -15.92
N ARG A 201 12.82 5.96 -16.37
CA ARG A 201 14.17 5.43 -16.12
C ARG A 201 14.46 5.29 -14.64
N SER A 202 14.09 6.28 -13.82
CA SER A 202 14.29 6.19 -12.37
C SER A 202 13.50 5.05 -11.72
N VAL A 203 12.30 4.74 -12.24
CA VAL A 203 11.49 3.60 -11.78
C VAL A 203 12.11 2.27 -12.22
N LEU A 204 12.61 2.19 -13.47
CA LEU A 204 13.34 1.02 -13.96
C LEU A 204 14.62 0.77 -13.15
N ASP A 205 15.41 1.81 -12.86
CA ASP A 205 16.64 1.72 -12.07
C ASP A 205 16.36 1.24 -10.63
N PHE A 206 15.26 1.69 -10.04
CA PHE A 206 14.79 1.19 -8.73
C PHE A 206 14.52 -0.31 -8.77
N CYS A 207 13.79 -0.79 -9.79
CA CYS A 207 13.47 -2.20 -9.93
C CYS A 207 14.70 -3.06 -10.24
N ASP A 208 15.56 -2.61 -11.14
CA ASP A 208 16.84 -3.29 -11.40
C ASP A 208 17.69 -3.38 -10.13
N TYR A 209 17.75 -2.31 -9.31
CA TYR A 209 18.41 -2.36 -8.01
C TYR A 209 17.75 -3.38 -7.05
N SER A 210 16.42 -3.35 -6.91
CA SER A 210 15.69 -4.27 -6.03
C SER A 210 15.93 -5.74 -6.40
N ILE A 211 16.01 -6.04 -7.70
CA ILE A 211 16.19 -7.39 -8.23
C ILE A 211 17.65 -7.82 -8.13
N ASP A 212 18.59 -7.00 -8.58
CA ASP A 212 19.96 -7.43 -8.81
C ASP A 212 20.88 -7.16 -7.60
N THR A 213 20.56 -6.15 -6.79
CA THR A 213 21.48 -5.62 -5.78
C THR A 213 20.93 -5.63 -4.35
N ALA A 214 19.63 -5.38 -4.16
CA ALA A 214 19.06 -5.25 -2.83
C ALA A 214 19.26 -6.53 -2.00
N ARG A 215 19.48 -6.33 -0.70
CA ARG A 215 19.65 -7.42 0.27
C ARG A 215 18.45 -8.35 0.22
N LYS A 216 18.72 -9.65 0.14
CA LYS A 216 17.72 -10.71 0.25
C LYS A 216 18.03 -11.65 1.41
N THR A 217 17.01 -12.28 1.96
CA THR A 217 17.17 -13.42 2.87
C THR A 217 17.75 -14.62 2.10
N PRO A 218 18.28 -15.64 2.79
CA PRO A 218 18.72 -16.89 2.14
C PRO A 218 17.71 -17.53 1.19
N LYS A 219 16.39 -17.39 1.44
CA LYS A 219 15.31 -17.88 0.58
C LYS A 219 14.76 -16.83 -0.41
N GLY A 220 15.42 -15.70 -0.58
CA GLY A 220 15.15 -14.77 -1.69
C GLY A 220 14.15 -13.63 -1.44
N LEU A 221 13.67 -13.45 -0.20
CA LEU A 221 12.82 -12.32 0.17
C LEU A 221 13.66 -11.04 0.23
N VAL A 222 13.23 -9.97 -0.45
CA VAL A 222 13.84 -8.64 -0.30
C VAL A 222 13.67 -8.15 1.14
N TYR A 223 14.78 -7.80 1.79
CA TYR A 223 14.81 -7.44 3.20
C TYR A 223 15.32 -6.00 3.38
N ILE A 224 14.39 -5.08 3.63
CA ILE A 224 14.67 -3.65 3.81
C ILE A 224 14.92 -3.30 5.28
N LYS A 225 13.94 -3.59 6.14
CA LYS A 225 13.97 -3.34 7.59
C LYS A 225 13.18 -4.40 8.34
N LYS A 226 13.23 -4.37 9.68
CA LYS A 226 12.63 -5.40 10.55
C LYS A 226 11.10 -5.38 10.64
N PHE A 227 10.48 -4.21 10.54
CA PHE A 227 9.03 -4.06 10.69
C PHE A 227 8.35 -3.98 9.32
N GLY A 228 7.32 -4.79 9.11
CA GLY A 228 6.56 -4.82 7.86
C GLY A 228 7.37 -5.37 6.67
N VAL A 229 8.22 -6.37 6.90
CA VAL A 229 9.13 -6.93 5.89
C VAL A 229 8.36 -7.36 4.64
N LEU A 230 7.29 -8.13 4.83
CA LEU A 230 6.50 -8.68 3.73
C LEU A 230 5.67 -7.62 3.03
N ALA A 231 5.17 -6.62 3.76
CA ALA A 231 4.50 -5.46 3.19
C ALA A 231 5.43 -4.69 2.24
N LEU A 232 6.66 -4.43 2.66
CA LEU A 232 7.65 -3.75 1.84
C LEU A 232 8.01 -4.56 0.59
N ALA A 233 8.21 -5.87 0.73
CA ALA A 233 8.47 -6.74 -0.42
C ALA A 233 7.30 -6.72 -1.42
N ALA A 234 6.07 -6.77 -0.94
CA ALA A 234 4.87 -6.69 -1.77
C ALA A 234 4.73 -5.31 -2.45
N ASN A 235 5.04 -4.23 -1.75
CA ASN A 235 5.01 -2.87 -2.31
C ASN A 235 6.05 -2.70 -3.43
N ILE A 236 7.27 -3.23 -3.24
CA ILE A 236 8.32 -3.22 -4.26
C ILE A 236 7.89 -4.05 -5.47
N ALA A 237 7.32 -5.24 -5.24
CA ALA A 237 6.77 -6.07 -6.31
C ALA A 237 5.68 -5.34 -7.11
N PHE A 238 4.77 -4.62 -6.44
CA PHE A 238 3.74 -3.81 -7.10
C PHE A 238 4.34 -2.70 -7.98
N ILE A 239 5.33 -1.96 -7.48
CA ILE A 239 6.02 -0.93 -8.28
C ILE A 239 6.67 -1.55 -9.52
N CYS A 240 7.33 -2.70 -9.40
CA CYS A 240 8.01 -3.34 -10.53
C CYS A 240 7.06 -3.96 -11.55
N LEU A 241 5.90 -4.46 -11.10
CA LEU A 241 4.82 -4.84 -12.00
C LEU A 241 4.35 -3.64 -12.82
N GLU A 242 4.06 -2.50 -12.19
CA GLU A 242 3.67 -1.28 -12.93
C GLU A 242 4.80 -0.76 -13.85
N ALA A 243 6.06 -0.88 -13.43
CA ALA A 243 7.22 -0.50 -14.22
C ALA A 243 7.38 -1.31 -15.53
N SER A 244 6.83 -2.53 -15.57
CA SER A 244 6.89 -3.40 -16.75
C SER A 244 6.22 -2.81 -18.00
N LYS A 245 5.40 -1.76 -17.83
CA LYS A 245 4.76 -1.00 -18.91
C LYS A 245 5.74 -0.07 -19.64
N PHE A 246 6.89 0.25 -19.04
CA PHE A 246 7.81 1.24 -19.58
C PHE A 246 8.92 0.64 -20.45
N ASP A 247 9.19 -0.66 -20.32
CA ASP A 247 10.24 -1.33 -21.09
C ASP A 247 9.96 -2.83 -21.24
N ASP A 248 9.59 -3.24 -22.45
CA ASP A 248 9.30 -4.64 -22.77
C ASP A 248 10.52 -5.56 -22.57
N SER A 249 11.75 -5.07 -22.72
CA SER A 249 12.95 -5.88 -22.52
C SER A 249 13.17 -6.29 -21.06
N ARG A 250 12.54 -5.58 -20.11
CA ARG A 250 12.62 -5.83 -18.67
C ARG A 250 11.33 -6.43 -18.10
N LYS A 251 10.25 -6.48 -18.88
CA LYS A 251 8.92 -6.92 -18.46
C LYS A 251 8.93 -8.30 -17.80
N GLU A 252 9.50 -9.30 -18.46
CA GLU A 252 9.60 -10.66 -17.95
C GLU A 252 10.39 -10.73 -16.63
N LYS A 253 11.56 -10.07 -16.56
CA LYS A 253 12.39 -9.97 -15.35
C LYS A 253 11.59 -9.40 -14.17
N TYR A 254 10.78 -8.38 -14.39
CA TYR A 254 10.01 -7.72 -13.32
C TYR A 254 8.82 -8.57 -12.86
N ILE A 255 8.13 -9.24 -13.79
CA ILE A 255 7.04 -10.15 -13.47
C ILE A 255 7.56 -11.36 -12.70
N GLU A 256 8.69 -11.95 -13.10
CA GLU A 256 9.32 -13.07 -12.40
C GLU A 256 9.82 -12.69 -11.01
N PHE A 257 10.38 -11.50 -10.86
CA PHE A 257 10.72 -10.97 -9.55
C PHE A 257 9.47 -10.83 -8.66
N ALA A 258 8.41 -10.19 -9.16
CA ALA A 258 7.18 -10.03 -8.39
C ALA A 258 6.56 -11.38 -8.00
N ARG A 259 6.55 -12.36 -8.92
CA ARG A 259 6.17 -13.74 -8.64
C ARG A 259 6.97 -14.30 -7.48
N SER A 260 8.30 -14.17 -7.49
CA SER A 260 9.15 -14.72 -6.41
C SER A 260 8.80 -14.15 -5.03
N GLN A 261 8.48 -12.85 -4.94
CA GLN A 261 8.14 -12.21 -3.67
C GLN A 261 6.73 -12.61 -3.19
N LEU A 262 5.76 -12.68 -4.12
CA LEU A 262 4.40 -13.13 -3.82
C LEU A 262 4.38 -14.61 -3.44
N ASP A 263 5.09 -15.47 -4.17
CA ASP A 263 5.22 -16.89 -3.84
C ASP A 263 5.86 -17.08 -2.48
N TYR A 264 6.88 -16.27 -2.11
CA TYR A 264 7.45 -16.28 -0.77
C TYR A 264 6.38 -15.99 0.30
N ILE A 265 5.61 -14.90 0.12
CA ILE A 265 4.52 -14.51 1.03
C ILE A 265 3.48 -15.63 1.15
N LEU A 266 3.17 -16.30 0.04
CA LEU A 266 2.11 -17.28 -0.06
C LEU A 266 2.51 -18.70 0.36
N GLY A 267 3.79 -19.07 0.34
CA GLY A 267 4.20 -20.40 0.80
C GLY A 267 5.57 -20.95 0.39
N SER A 268 6.26 -20.36 -0.59
CA SER A 268 7.44 -20.98 -1.21
C SER A 268 8.62 -21.14 -0.24
N SER A 269 8.64 -20.38 0.86
CA SER A 269 9.64 -20.51 1.93
C SER A 269 9.38 -21.69 2.88
N GLY A 270 8.27 -22.42 2.73
CA GLY A 270 7.85 -23.56 3.57
C GLY A 270 6.66 -23.26 4.50
N GLN A 271 6.19 -22.01 4.54
CA GLN A 271 4.94 -21.63 5.18
C GLN A 271 4.33 -20.42 4.47
N SER A 272 3.02 -20.27 4.54
CA SER A 272 2.36 -19.01 4.23
C SER A 272 2.62 -17.99 5.34
N TYR A 273 2.55 -16.71 4.99
CA TYR A 273 2.52 -15.58 5.91
C TYR A 273 1.17 -14.84 5.87
N VAL A 274 0.18 -15.40 5.17
CA VAL A 274 -1.17 -14.85 5.05
C VAL A 274 -2.11 -15.67 5.94
N VAL A 275 -2.71 -15.02 6.93
CA VAL A 275 -3.61 -15.70 7.88
C VAL A 275 -4.78 -16.35 7.13
N GLY A 276 -4.98 -17.65 7.33
CA GLY A 276 -6.05 -18.43 6.72
C GLY A 276 -5.77 -18.89 5.28
N TYR A 277 -4.56 -18.75 4.76
CA TYR A 277 -4.19 -19.18 3.41
C TYR A 277 -3.13 -20.30 3.42
N GLY A 278 -3.37 -21.36 2.64
CA GLY A 278 -2.49 -22.54 2.59
C GLY A 278 -2.61 -23.45 3.83
N ASP A 279 -1.88 -24.57 3.83
CA ASP A 279 -1.99 -25.58 4.90
C ASP A 279 -1.24 -25.18 6.19
N ASN A 280 -0.21 -24.33 6.06
CA ASN A 280 0.62 -23.86 7.17
C ASN A 280 0.71 -22.32 7.13
N TYR A 281 -0.03 -21.65 8.03
CA TYR A 281 -0.15 -20.19 8.09
C TYR A 281 -0.08 -19.68 9.54
N PRO A 282 0.16 -18.37 9.77
CA PRO A 282 0.20 -17.78 11.10
C PRO A 282 -1.13 -17.91 11.84
N ARG A 283 -1.13 -18.52 13.03
CA ARG A 283 -2.33 -18.75 13.85
C ARG A 283 -2.44 -17.83 15.05
N LYS A 284 -1.38 -17.07 15.36
CA LYS A 284 -1.34 -16.17 16.53
C LYS A 284 -1.01 -14.74 16.14
N PRO A 285 -1.70 -14.13 15.15
CA PRO A 285 -1.46 -12.74 14.80
C PRO A 285 -1.71 -11.85 16.03
N TYR A 286 -0.90 -10.80 16.18
CA TYR A 286 -1.09 -9.75 17.19
C TYR A 286 -2.33 -8.92 16.80
N HIS A 287 -3.50 -9.43 17.16
CA HIS A 287 -4.79 -8.86 16.76
C HIS A 287 -5.85 -9.19 17.82
N SER A 288 -6.24 -8.17 18.59
CA SER A 288 -7.08 -8.28 19.79
C SER A 288 -8.41 -8.97 19.51
N ALA A 289 -9.19 -8.46 18.55
CA ALA A 289 -10.51 -9.00 18.21
C ALA A 289 -10.46 -10.49 17.84
N SER A 290 -9.47 -10.89 17.02
CA SER A 290 -9.38 -12.29 16.60
C SER A 290 -8.93 -13.25 17.71
N SER A 291 -8.28 -12.74 18.75
CA SER A 291 -7.88 -13.55 19.90
C SER A 291 -9.05 -13.90 20.83
N CYS A 292 -10.22 -13.28 20.63
CA CYS A 292 -11.38 -13.44 21.51
C CYS A 292 -12.28 -14.64 21.11
N PRO A 293 -12.59 -15.56 22.05
CA PRO A 293 -13.56 -16.65 21.81
C PRO A 293 -14.98 -16.10 21.69
N ASP A 294 -15.94 -16.78 21.08
CA ASP A 294 -17.31 -16.25 20.92
C ASP A 294 -17.98 -15.83 22.25
N LEU A 295 -18.89 -14.86 22.18
CA LEU A 295 -19.74 -14.50 23.33
C LEU A 295 -20.57 -15.73 23.77
N PRO A 296 -20.79 -15.93 25.09
CA PRO A 296 -20.54 -15.00 26.19
C PRO A 296 -19.18 -15.17 26.89
N GLU A 297 -18.23 -15.92 26.33
CA GLU A 297 -16.93 -16.15 26.98
C GLU A 297 -16.17 -14.83 27.19
N PRO A 298 -15.47 -14.65 28.33
CA PRO A 298 -14.73 -13.42 28.57
C PRO A 298 -13.52 -13.30 27.64
N CYS A 299 -13.25 -12.08 27.16
CA CYS A 299 -12.03 -11.75 26.43
C CYS A 299 -11.22 -10.66 27.14
N GLY A 300 -9.92 -10.90 27.30
CA GLY A 300 -9.03 -10.01 28.04
C GLY A 300 -7.56 -10.31 27.79
N TRP A 301 -6.70 -9.77 28.65
CA TRP A 301 -5.26 -10.07 28.66
C TRP A 301 -4.94 -11.57 28.83
N SER A 302 -5.86 -12.38 29.36
CA SER A 302 -5.74 -13.85 29.35
C SER A 302 -5.66 -14.41 27.92
N GLN A 303 -6.43 -13.87 26.98
CA GLN A 303 -6.39 -14.29 25.57
C GLN A 303 -5.13 -13.77 24.88
N TYR A 304 -4.63 -12.60 25.25
CA TYR A 304 -3.33 -12.12 24.79
C TYR A 304 -2.20 -13.11 25.13
N HIS A 305 -2.10 -13.51 26.40
CA HIS A 305 -1.06 -14.42 26.88
C HIS A 305 -1.31 -15.91 26.57
N SER A 306 -2.45 -16.26 26.00
CA SER A 306 -2.78 -17.65 25.69
C SER A 306 -1.76 -18.26 24.71
N PRO A 307 -1.21 -19.46 24.98
CA PRO A 307 -0.34 -20.14 24.04
C PRO A 307 -1.13 -20.72 22.84
N GLU A 308 -2.45 -20.75 22.90
CA GLU A 308 -3.30 -21.31 21.84
C GLU A 308 -3.40 -20.38 20.62
N PRO A 309 -3.75 -20.92 19.44
CA PRO A 309 -4.19 -20.14 18.29
C PRO A 309 -5.27 -19.10 18.64
N ASN A 310 -5.35 -18.03 17.84
CA ASN A 310 -6.50 -17.14 17.86
C ASN A 310 -7.76 -17.95 17.48
N PRO A 311 -8.86 -17.89 18.26
CA PRO A 311 -10.08 -18.62 17.97
C PRO A 311 -10.78 -18.14 16.69
N GLN A 312 -10.66 -16.85 16.35
CA GLN A 312 -11.17 -16.32 15.09
C GLN A 312 -10.05 -16.21 14.06
N ILE A 313 -10.36 -16.51 12.81
CA ILE A 313 -9.42 -16.36 11.70
C ILE A 313 -9.64 -14.99 11.05
N VAL A 314 -8.61 -14.14 11.09
CA VAL A 314 -8.59 -12.87 10.36
C VAL A 314 -8.09 -13.11 8.94
N PHE A 315 -8.96 -13.65 8.09
CA PHE A 315 -8.61 -14.07 6.73
C PHE A 315 -7.92 -12.99 5.92
N GLY A 316 -6.84 -13.37 5.23
CA GLY A 316 -6.10 -12.50 4.33
C GLY A 316 -5.11 -11.56 5.00
N ALA A 317 -5.08 -11.48 6.34
CA ALA A 317 -4.14 -10.60 7.03
C ALA A 317 -2.69 -11.03 6.76
N LEU A 318 -1.89 -10.09 6.24
CA LEU A 318 -0.46 -10.29 6.04
C LEU A 318 0.28 -9.94 7.34
N VAL A 319 1.06 -10.88 7.87
CA VAL A 319 1.90 -10.60 9.06
C VAL A 319 3.15 -9.80 8.68
N SER A 320 3.82 -9.18 9.66
CA SER A 320 5.07 -8.43 9.45
C SER A 320 6.15 -9.26 8.73
N GLY A 321 6.35 -10.51 9.15
CA GLY A 321 7.17 -11.48 8.44
C GLY A 321 8.40 -12.00 9.18
N PRO A 322 9.30 -12.70 8.46
CA PRO A 322 10.48 -13.33 9.03
C PRO A 322 11.62 -12.33 9.28
N LYS A 323 12.63 -12.80 10.02
CA LYS A 323 13.94 -12.15 10.12
C LYS A 323 14.74 -12.26 8.82
N ASN A 324 15.88 -11.58 8.80
CA ASN A 324 16.81 -11.53 7.66
C ASN A 324 17.45 -12.88 7.28
N ASP A 325 17.27 -13.92 8.10
CA ASP A 325 17.72 -15.29 7.92
C ASP A 325 16.56 -16.27 7.67
N ASP A 326 15.38 -15.75 7.29
CA ASP A 326 14.12 -16.49 7.08
C ASP A 326 13.54 -17.10 8.37
N HIS A 327 14.10 -16.81 9.55
CA HIS A 327 13.55 -17.30 10.80
C HIS A 327 12.27 -16.57 11.16
N TYR A 328 11.22 -17.33 11.46
CA TYR A 328 9.91 -16.83 11.84
C TYR A 328 9.36 -17.64 13.03
N ILE A 329 8.69 -16.95 13.95
CA ILE A 329 8.03 -17.57 15.10
C ILE A 329 6.59 -17.07 15.15
N ASP A 330 5.63 -17.98 15.05
CA ASP A 330 4.21 -17.67 15.24
C ASP A 330 3.91 -17.47 16.74
N ARG A 331 4.02 -16.21 17.19
CA ARG A 331 3.80 -15.81 18.57
C ARG A 331 3.02 -14.50 18.63
N ARG A 332 1.91 -14.51 19.37
CA ARG A 332 1.10 -13.30 19.63
C ARG A 332 1.88 -12.28 20.45
N GLU A 333 2.45 -12.72 21.56
CA GLU A 333 3.26 -11.89 22.44
C GLU A 333 4.68 -11.75 21.87
N ASP A 334 4.88 -10.69 21.10
CA ASP A 334 6.16 -10.31 20.55
C ASP A 334 6.50 -8.89 20.99
N TYR A 335 7.42 -8.78 21.96
CA TYR A 335 7.82 -7.51 22.59
C TYR A 335 8.26 -6.45 21.56
N TYR A 336 8.84 -6.88 20.45
CA TYR A 336 9.35 -5.99 19.41
C TYR A 336 8.44 -5.89 18.19
N PHE A 337 7.27 -6.54 18.20
CA PHE A 337 6.32 -6.53 17.09
C PHE A 337 6.96 -6.95 15.75
N GLU A 338 7.97 -7.82 15.80
CA GLU A 338 8.81 -8.21 14.66
C GLU A 338 8.05 -9.14 13.70
N TYR A 339 7.30 -10.13 14.21
CA TYR A 339 6.79 -11.22 13.38
C TYR A 339 5.31 -11.10 13.01
N ASN A 340 4.45 -10.95 14.02
CA ASN A 340 3.02 -11.30 13.93
C ASN A 340 2.07 -10.12 13.91
N VAL A 341 2.58 -8.89 13.88
CA VAL A 341 1.73 -7.72 13.69
C VAL A 341 1.08 -7.78 12.32
N VAL A 342 -0.19 -7.39 12.29
CA VAL A 342 -0.99 -7.22 11.09
C VAL A 342 -1.51 -5.79 11.09
N SER A 343 -1.58 -5.17 9.91
CA SER A 343 -2.04 -3.79 9.76
C SER A 343 -2.63 -3.57 8.37
N ILE A 344 -3.46 -2.53 8.21
CA ILE A 344 -4.12 -2.19 6.95
C ILE A 344 -3.07 -1.88 5.87
N ASP A 345 -2.01 -1.15 6.22
CA ASP A 345 -0.94 -0.78 5.29
C ASP A 345 -0.10 -1.98 4.82
N PHE A 346 -0.06 -3.08 5.59
CA PHE A 346 0.60 -4.31 5.15
C PHE A 346 -0.15 -4.96 3.99
N ASN A 347 -1.48 -4.86 4.01
CA ASN A 347 -2.34 -5.46 3.02
C ASN A 347 -2.57 -4.56 1.79
N ALA A 348 -2.42 -3.24 1.90
CA ALA A 348 -2.74 -2.30 0.83
C ALA A 348 -1.95 -2.56 -0.46
N GLY A 349 -0.62 -2.57 -0.38
CA GLY A 349 0.21 -2.86 -1.56
C GLY A 349 0.23 -4.35 -1.90
N PHE A 350 0.07 -5.26 -0.92
CA PHE A 350 -0.04 -6.70 -1.19
C PHE A 350 -1.26 -7.06 -2.04
N GLN A 351 -2.44 -6.56 -1.70
CA GLN A 351 -3.65 -6.77 -2.49
C GLN A 351 -3.50 -6.18 -3.90
N SER A 352 -2.89 -5.00 -4.00
CA SER A 352 -2.61 -4.35 -5.28
C SER A 352 -1.60 -5.13 -6.13
N ALA A 353 -0.57 -5.70 -5.50
CA ALA A 353 0.44 -6.55 -6.12
C ALA A 353 -0.17 -7.84 -6.66
N LEU A 354 -1.07 -8.50 -5.92
CA LEU A 354 -1.76 -9.70 -6.39
C LEU A 354 -2.59 -9.39 -7.65
N ALA A 355 -3.38 -8.32 -7.63
CA ALA A 355 -4.19 -7.94 -8.79
C ALA A 355 -3.32 -7.58 -10.01
N ALA A 356 -2.26 -6.79 -9.80
CA ALA A 356 -1.32 -6.46 -10.87
C ALA A 356 -0.60 -7.70 -11.41
N PHE A 357 -0.18 -8.60 -10.53
CA PHE A 357 0.54 -9.81 -10.92
C PHE A 357 -0.31 -10.69 -11.84
N ILE A 358 -1.56 -10.97 -11.48
CA ILE A 358 -2.47 -11.77 -12.31
C ILE A 358 -2.62 -11.12 -13.70
N HIS A 359 -2.83 -9.80 -13.75
CA HIS A 359 -2.96 -9.06 -15.01
C HIS A 359 -1.73 -9.22 -15.92
N PHE A 360 -0.54 -8.96 -15.38
CA PHE A 360 0.68 -8.99 -16.17
C PHE A 360 1.16 -10.40 -16.49
N ASP A 361 0.91 -11.38 -15.62
CA ASP A 361 1.27 -12.77 -15.88
C ASP A 361 0.42 -13.37 -17.01
N GLU A 362 -0.87 -13.02 -17.08
CA GLU A 362 -1.71 -13.35 -18.22
C GLU A 362 -1.22 -12.67 -19.51
N GLU A 363 -0.84 -11.40 -19.45
CA GLU A 363 -0.27 -10.67 -20.59
C GLU A 363 1.00 -11.37 -21.10
N LEU A 364 1.95 -11.68 -20.21
CA LEU A 364 3.20 -12.35 -20.54
C LEU A 364 2.95 -13.74 -21.14
N SER A 365 2.00 -14.50 -20.58
CA SER A 365 1.61 -15.81 -21.09
C SER A 365 1.06 -15.73 -22.52
N ARG A 366 0.27 -14.69 -22.84
CA ARG A 366 -0.24 -14.46 -24.20
C ARG A 366 0.90 -14.12 -25.17
N ILE A 367 1.84 -13.26 -24.78
CA ILE A 367 3.01 -12.91 -25.61
C ILE A 367 3.84 -14.17 -25.92
N ARG A 368 4.21 -14.95 -24.90
CA ARG A 368 4.96 -16.21 -25.07
C ARG A 368 4.24 -17.20 -26.00
N SER A 369 2.90 -17.27 -25.93
CA SER A 369 2.12 -18.15 -26.81
C SER A 369 2.07 -17.68 -28.27
N GLN A 370 2.09 -16.36 -28.52
CA GLN A 370 2.13 -15.79 -29.86
C GLN A 370 3.51 -15.97 -30.50
N ASP A 371 4.58 -15.76 -29.73
CA ASP A 371 5.95 -16.00 -30.19
C ASP A 371 6.16 -17.48 -30.54
N ALA A 372 5.67 -18.39 -29.71
CA ALA A 372 5.70 -19.83 -30.01
C ALA A 372 4.90 -20.19 -31.27
N TYR A 373 3.80 -19.49 -31.56
CA TYR A 373 3.05 -19.69 -32.80
C TYR A 373 3.79 -19.14 -34.03
N LEU A 374 4.45 -17.99 -33.90
CA LEU A 374 5.26 -17.38 -34.96
C LEU A 374 6.53 -18.20 -35.27
N GLU A 375 7.15 -18.84 -34.27
CA GLU A 375 8.28 -19.75 -34.47
C GLU A 375 7.89 -21.05 -35.20
N VAL A 376 6.61 -21.45 -35.15
CA VAL A 376 6.09 -22.68 -35.77
C VAL A 376 5.57 -22.45 -37.20
N LEU A 377 5.40 -21.19 -37.64
CA LEU A 377 5.07 -20.91 -39.03
C LEU A 377 6.25 -21.30 -39.94
N PRO A 378 6.05 -22.18 -40.95
CA PRO A 378 7.10 -22.44 -41.91
C PRO A 378 7.47 -21.12 -42.60
N LEU A 379 8.75 -20.77 -42.61
CA LEU A 379 9.28 -19.77 -43.52
C LEU A 379 8.87 -20.18 -44.93
N ASP A 380 7.85 -19.54 -45.50
CA ASP A 380 7.45 -19.75 -46.89
C ASP A 380 8.57 -19.19 -47.79
N ASN A 381 9.59 -20.01 -47.99
CA ASN A 381 10.61 -19.85 -49.02
C ASN A 381 10.01 -20.26 -50.36
N SER A 382 8.97 -19.55 -50.81
CA SER A 382 8.57 -19.51 -52.22
C SER A 382 9.14 -18.26 -52.90
N THR A 383 10.46 -18.10 -52.80
CA THR A 383 11.24 -17.46 -53.86
C THR A 383 12.19 -18.49 -54.44
N ASN A 384 11.68 -19.26 -55.40
CA ASN A 384 12.54 -19.89 -56.39
C ASN A 384 12.06 -19.51 -57.79
N VAL A 385 13.03 -18.97 -58.52
CA VAL A 385 12.98 -18.35 -59.83
C VAL A 385 12.81 -19.42 -60.91
N ARG A 386 11.82 -19.26 -61.79
CA ARG A 386 11.95 -19.18 -63.27
C ARG A 386 10.59 -19.10 -63.96
#